data_AF-A0A016QLZ7-F1
#
_entry.id   AF-A0A016QLZ7-F1
#
_cell.length_a   1.000
_cell.length_b   1.000
_cell.length_c   1.000
_cell.angle_alpha   90.00
_cell.angle_beta   90.00
_cell.angle_gamma   90.00
#
_symmetry.space_group_name_H-M   'P 1'
#
loop_
_entity.id
_entity.type
_entity.pdbx_description
1 polymer ?
#
loop_
_entity_poly.entity_id
_entity_poly.type
_entity_poly.pdbx_seq_one_letter_code
_entity_poly.pdbx_strand_id
1 'polypeptide(L)'
;MLELDVRVWEQLRRVEEWTPEQRRVFERLRGKVEESGAGFGLLMSAPEQPGGPLSVRHYTRGAGGYTRRDYRSHLPQSEWARALTGTLLEPHRLREWEELPVPSGPDLHVCTHGTVDAACGKYGVPVYQALHQAGVRAWRTGHFGGHRFAATAVEFPSGLLWAHLTPELARGVAHRDRHPAEVRGHLRGFAGLPPLAQVLDRELLMRHGWDWLNAERTATVSGPEVTLTYVWQGRRGEVRARVEAAGRLAVPGSSHKAERLDVAQYRVEPGTWREGPAL
;
A
#
# COMPACT_ATOMS: atom_id res chain seq x y z
N MET A 1 -3.48 -1.57 9.23
CA MET A 1 -4.80 -1.38 8.60
C MET A 1 -5.84 -1.38 9.71
N LEU A 2 -6.63 -0.32 9.82
CA LEU A 2 -7.74 -0.28 10.79
C LEU A 2 -9.05 -0.58 10.06
N GLU A 3 -9.89 -1.41 10.64
CA GLU A 3 -11.24 -1.63 10.16
C GLU A 3 -12.18 -0.64 10.79
N LEU A 4 -12.61 0.33 9.99
CA LEU A 4 -13.45 1.43 10.41
C LEU A 4 -14.67 1.54 9.51
N ASP A 5 -15.83 1.75 10.11
CA ASP A 5 -17.05 2.08 9.38
C ASP A 5 -16.81 3.29 8.47
N VAL A 6 -17.39 3.27 7.27
CA VAL A 6 -17.20 4.35 6.28
C VAL A 6 -17.59 5.73 6.84
N ARG A 7 -18.59 5.78 7.74
CA ARG A 7 -18.99 7.02 8.43
C ARG A 7 -17.89 7.57 9.35
N VAL A 8 -17.09 6.70 9.97
CA VAL A 8 -15.98 7.09 10.83
C VAL A 8 -14.83 7.66 10.01
N TRP A 9 -14.68 7.26 8.74
CA TRP A 9 -13.64 7.84 7.87
C TRP A 9 -13.84 9.34 7.67
N GLU A 10 -15.09 9.80 7.57
CA GLU A 10 -15.42 11.22 7.46
C GLU A 10 -15.17 11.96 8.77
N GLN A 11 -15.58 11.39 9.91
CA GLN A 11 -15.28 11.95 11.24
C GLN A 11 -13.79 12.13 11.47
N LEU A 12 -12.99 11.13 11.08
CA LEU A 12 -11.54 11.19 11.19
C LEU A 12 -10.95 12.36 10.37
N ARG A 13 -11.63 12.87 9.35
CA ARG A 13 -11.17 14.02 8.55
C ARG A 13 -11.66 15.37 9.06
N ARG A 14 -12.63 15.40 9.98
CA ARG A 14 -13.16 16.62 10.60
C ARG A 14 -12.37 16.99 11.85
N VAL A 15 -11.19 17.56 11.63
CA VAL A 15 -10.21 17.90 12.68
C VAL A 15 -10.81 18.82 13.74
N GLU A 16 -11.68 19.72 13.33
CA GLU A 16 -12.42 20.66 14.17
C GLU A 16 -13.35 19.96 15.18
N GLU A 17 -13.87 18.78 14.84
CA GLU A 17 -14.75 17.97 15.70
C GLU A 17 -13.97 17.02 16.62
N TRP A 18 -12.64 16.95 16.52
CA TRP A 18 -11.85 15.99 17.30
C TRP A 18 -11.86 16.29 18.79
N THR A 19 -12.01 15.23 19.60
CA THR A 19 -11.83 15.26 21.05
C THR A 19 -10.36 15.53 21.43
N PRO A 20 -10.08 15.94 22.69
CA PRO A 20 -8.71 16.12 23.16
C PRO A 20 -7.85 14.85 23.04
N GLU A 21 -8.43 13.67 23.24
CA GLU A 21 -7.73 12.38 23.07
C GLU A 21 -7.35 12.15 21.61
N GLN A 22 -8.28 12.37 20.68
CA GLN A 22 -8.05 12.22 19.25
C GLN A 22 -6.94 13.18 18.75
N ARG A 23 -6.97 14.45 19.16
CA ARG A 23 -5.93 15.44 18.84
C ARG A 23 -4.55 14.99 19.34
N ARG A 24 -4.48 14.52 20.58
CA ARG A 24 -3.23 14.06 21.21
C ARG A 24 -2.57 12.93 20.43
N VAL A 25 -3.34 12.02 19.84
CA VAL A 25 -2.76 10.93 19.03
C VAL A 25 -2.02 11.49 17.81
N PHE A 26 -2.58 12.48 17.12
CA PHE A 26 -1.92 13.10 15.96
C PHE A 26 -0.74 13.98 16.33
N GLU A 27 -0.77 14.66 17.48
CA GLU A 27 0.39 15.38 18.02
C GLU A 27 1.57 14.43 18.29
N ARG A 28 1.30 13.28 18.91
CA ARG A 28 2.31 12.24 19.14
C ARG A 28 2.83 11.63 17.84
N LEU A 29 1.94 11.39 16.86
CA LEU A 29 2.34 10.92 15.53
C LEU A 29 3.27 11.92 14.86
N ARG A 30 2.97 13.24 14.94
CA ARG A 30 3.84 14.29 14.42
C ARG A 30 5.22 14.24 15.07
N GLY A 31 5.30 14.18 16.40
CA GLY A 31 6.57 14.08 17.11
C GLY A 31 7.40 12.87 16.64
N LYS A 32 6.74 11.71 16.44
CA LYS A 32 7.41 10.52 15.89
C LYS A 32 7.91 10.72 14.45
N VAL A 33 7.18 11.45 13.60
CA VAL A 33 7.66 11.79 12.24
C VAL A 33 8.89 12.69 12.32
N GLU A 34 8.87 13.69 13.19
CA GLU A 34 9.97 14.65 13.37
C GLU A 34 11.24 13.95 13.90
N GLU A 35 11.09 13.01 14.84
CA GLU A 35 12.20 12.25 15.41
C GLU A 35 12.79 11.21 14.45
N SER A 36 11.94 10.50 13.70
CA SER A 36 12.38 9.36 12.88
C SER A 36 12.58 9.69 11.39
N GLY A 37 12.05 10.82 10.92
CA GLY A 37 11.92 11.14 9.50
C GLY A 37 10.92 10.26 8.74
N ALA A 38 10.29 9.27 9.40
CA ALA A 38 9.34 8.36 8.77
C ALA A 38 7.94 8.97 8.78
N GLY A 39 7.39 9.25 7.60
CA GLY A 39 6.01 9.69 7.46
C GLY A 39 4.99 8.60 7.86
N PHE A 40 3.75 9.01 8.10
CA PHE A 40 2.63 8.09 8.29
C PHE A 40 1.49 8.39 7.32
N GLY A 41 0.69 7.37 7.06
CA GLY A 41 -0.56 7.49 6.30
C GLY A 41 -1.62 6.63 6.97
N LEU A 42 -2.88 7.03 6.82
CA LEU A 42 -4.00 6.28 7.35
C LEU A 42 -4.59 5.39 6.27
N LEU A 43 -4.58 4.09 6.53
CA LEU A 43 -5.16 3.09 5.66
C LEU A 43 -6.25 2.37 6.44
N MET A 44 -7.49 2.69 6.07
CA MET A 44 -8.71 2.26 6.75
C MET A 44 -9.55 1.43 5.78
N SER A 45 -10.05 0.29 6.23
CA SER A 45 -10.92 -0.57 5.43
C SER A 45 -12.30 -0.69 6.07
N ALA A 46 -13.33 -0.78 5.24
CA ALA A 46 -14.69 -0.89 5.73
C ALA A 46 -14.86 -2.31 6.26
N PRO A 47 -15.37 -2.51 7.48
CA PRO A 47 -15.66 -3.84 7.98
C PRO A 47 -16.76 -4.48 7.12
N GLU A 48 -16.74 -5.81 7.01
CA GLU A 48 -17.81 -6.55 6.35
C GLU A 48 -19.15 -6.37 7.07
N GLN A 49 -19.11 -6.32 8.41
CA GLN A 49 -20.26 -6.06 9.27
C GLN A 49 -20.08 -4.70 9.96
N PRO A 50 -20.84 -3.68 9.55
CA PRO A 50 -20.79 -2.37 10.20
C PRO A 50 -21.20 -2.42 11.68
N GLY A 51 -20.66 -1.51 12.49
CA GLY A 51 -20.96 -1.43 13.92
C GLY A 51 -20.27 -2.48 14.81
N GLY A 52 -19.42 -3.33 14.24
CA GLY A 52 -18.58 -4.26 15.01
C GLY A 52 -17.46 -3.55 15.79
N PRO A 53 -16.77 -4.25 16.70
CA PRO A 53 -15.66 -3.68 17.45
C PRO A 53 -14.46 -3.35 16.55
N LEU A 54 -13.52 -2.54 17.06
CA LEU A 54 -12.30 -2.21 16.33
C LEU A 54 -11.50 -3.48 16.04
N SER A 55 -11.19 -3.68 14.77
CA SER A 55 -10.29 -4.74 14.29
C SER A 55 -9.11 -4.12 13.53
N VAL A 56 -7.95 -4.77 13.65
CA VAL A 56 -6.69 -4.30 13.08
C VAL A 56 -6.02 -5.45 12.35
N ARG A 57 -5.65 -5.21 11.10
CA ARG A 57 -4.68 -6.03 10.38
C ARG A 57 -3.35 -5.32 10.41
N HIS A 58 -2.42 -5.85 11.20
CA HIS A 58 -1.11 -5.29 11.44
C HIS A 58 -0.09 -5.94 10.52
N TYR A 59 0.50 -5.13 9.64
CA TYR A 59 1.49 -5.55 8.66
C TYR A 59 2.84 -4.97 9.05
N THR A 60 3.81 -5.83 9.35
CA THR A 60 5.20 -5.43 9.59
C THR A 60 6.08 -5.91 8.46
N ARG A 61 7.10 -5.13 8.07
CA ARG A 61 8.01 -5.57 7.01
C ARG A 61 8.65 -6.91 7.40
N GLY A 62 8.67 -7.85 6.46
CA GLY A 62 9.28 -9.16 6.66
C GLY A 62 9.67 -9.79 5.33
N ALA A 63 9.96 -11.09 5.35
CA ALA A 63 10.36 -11.82 4.16
C ALA A 63 9.26 -11.75 3.07
N GLY A 64 9.64 -11.42 1.84
CA GLY A 64 8.71 -11.32 0.71
C GLY A 64 7.71 -10.15 0.74
N GLY A 65 7.90 -9.17 1.63
CA GLY A 65 7.01 -8.00 1.71
C GLY A 65 6.67 -7.66 3.16
N TYR A 66 5.52 -8.13 3.61
CA TYR A 66 5.01 -7.88 4.95
C TYR A 66 4.50 -9.15 5.62
N THR A 67 4.70 -9.29 6.92
CA THR A 67 4.06 -10.30 7.76
C THR A 67 2.78 -9.73 8.36
N ARG A 68 1.70 -10.50 8.32
CA ARG A 68 0.38 -10.10 8.83
C ARG A 68 0.09 -10.73 10.18
N ARG A 69 -0.49 -9.94 11.08
CA ARG A 69 -1.19 -10.39 12.30
C ARG A 69 -2.50 -9.65 12.44
N ASP A 70 -3.53 -10.35 12.89
CA ASP A 70 -4.89 -9.82 12.97
C ASP A 70 -5.32 -9.74 14.42
N TYR A 71 -5.92 -8.62 14.80
CA TYR A 71 -6.33 -8.35 16.17
C TYR A 71 -7.75 -7.80 16.20
N ARG A 72 -8.51 -8.19 17.22
CA ARG A 72 -9.84 -7.64 17.52
C ARG A 72 -9.91 -7.17 18.97
N SER A 73 -10.39 -5.95 19.14
CA SER A 73 -10.65 -5.38 20.46
C SER A 73 -12.08 -5.65 20.95
N HIS A 74 -12.36 -5.22 22.17
CA HIS A 74 -13.71 -5.07 22.71
C HIS A 74 -14.26 -3.63 22.55
N LEU A 75 -13.48 -2.74 21.93
CA LEU A 75 -13.79 -1.31 21.87
C LEU A 75 -14.69 -0.99 20.67
N PRO A 76 -15.64 -0.05 20.83
CA PRO A 76 -16.48 0.39 19.72
C PRO A 76 -15.70 1.24 18.71
N GLN A 77 -16.27 1.40 17.52
CA GLN A 77 -15.72 2.18 16.41
C GLN A 77 -15.35 3.64 16.77
N SER A 78 -16.01 4.24 17.76
CA SER A 78 -15.73 5.60 18.24
C SER A 78 -14.36 5.75 18.90
N GLU A 79 -13.78 4.65 19.39
CA GLU A 79 -12.47 4.60 20.07
C GLU A 79 -11.29 4.46 19.08
N TRP A 80 -11.48 4.85 17.81
CA TRP A 80 -10.48 4.68 16.74
C TRP A 80 -9.11 5.28 17.08
N ALA A 81 -9.05 6.32 17.92
CA ALA A 81 -7.80 6.92 18.38
C ALA A 81 -6.93 5.94 19.18
N ARG A 82 -7.55 5.04 19.95
CA ARG A 82 -6.85 3.98 20.68
C ARG A 82 -6.27 2.94 19.73
N ALA A 83 -7.01 2.60 18.67
CA ALA A 83 -6.49 1.72 17.62
C ALA A 83 -5.29 2.34 16.88
N LEU A 84 -5.33 3.65 16.58
CA LEU A 84 -4.19 4.35 15.97
C LEU A 84 -2.98 4.37 16.90
N THR A 85 -3.21 4.62 18.19
CA THR A 85 -2.14 4.56 19.21
C THR A 85 -1.53 3.17 19.26
N GLY A 86 -2.36 2.13 19.42
CA GLY A 86 -1.92 0.74 19.49
C GLY A 86 -1.25 0.23 18.21
N THR A 87 -1.50 0.85 17.05
CA THR A 87 -0.88 0.40 15.78
C THR A 87 0.36 1.19 15.38
N LEU A 88 0.36 2.51 15.55
CA LEU A 88 1.41 3.39 15.01
C LEU A 88 2.37 3.90 16.07
N LEU A 89 1.95 3.98 17.34
CA LEU A 89 2.75 4.54 18.43
C LEU A 89 3.22 3.46 19.40
N GLU A 90 2.33 2.57 19.81
CA GLU A 90 2.54 1.56 20.86
C GLU A 90 2.12 0.14 20.41
N PRO A 91 2.76 -0.45 19.37
CA PRO A 91 2.41 -1.77 18.81
C PRO A 91 2.33 -2.93 19.81
N HIS A 92 3.05 -2.84 20.93
CA HIS A 92 3.05 -3.85 21.98
C HIS A 92 1.68 -3.99 22.64
N ARG A 93 0.84 -2.94 22.65
CA ARG A 93 -0.52 -2.97 23.21
C ARG A 93 -1.50 -3.82 22.41
N LEU A 94 -1.21 -4.13 21.14
CA LEU A 94 -2.06 -5.05 20.37
C LEU A 94 -2.10 -6.45 20.99
N ARG A 95 -1.15 -6.81 21.85
CA ARG A 95 -1.17 -8.07 22.62
C ARG A 95 -2.28 -8.12 23.67
N GLU A 96 -2.86 -6.98 24.03
CA GLU A 96 -4.03 -6.90 24.92
C GLU A 96 -5.33 -7.24 24.19
N TRP A 97 -5.30 -7.32 22.85
CA TRP A 97 -6.45 -7.62 22.00
C TRP A 97 -6.46 -9.10 21.63
N GLU A 98 -7.62 -9.61 21.22
CA GLU A 98 -7.76 -10.98 20.74
C GLU A 98 -7.00 -11.13 19.40
N GLU A 99 -5.99 -12.00 19.35
CA GLU A 99 -5.31 -12.36 18.10
C GLU A 99 -6.18 -13.35 17.31
N LEU A 100 -6.48 -13.01 16.06
CA LEU A 100 -7.33 -13.80 15.18
C LEU A 100 -6.50 -14.65 14.21
N PRO A 101 -7.01 -15.81 13.76
CA PRO A 101 -6.39 -16.58 12.69
C PRO A 101 -6.23 -15.75 11.41
N VAL A 102 -5.02 -15.78 10.83
CA VAL A 102 -4.74 -15.08 9.58
C VAL A 102 -5.15 -15.97 8.40
N PRO A 103 -6.05 -15.51 7.51
CA PRO A 103 -6.50 -16.31 6.39
C PRO A 103 -5.45 -16.36 5.27
N SER A 104 -5.41 -17.45 4.48
CA SER A 104 -4.39 -17.69 3.45
C SER A 104 -4.58 -16.82 2.19
N GLY A 105 -3.51 -16.37 1.55
CA GLY A 105 -3.58 -15.54 0.33
C GLY A 105 -3.65 -14.03 0.61
N PRO A 106 -3.74 -13.20 -0.45
CA PRO A 106 -3.64 -11.75 -0.32
C PRO A 106 -5.00 -11.07 -0.04
N ASP A 107 -4.93 -9.87 0.55
CA ASP A 107 -6.03 -8.91 0.61
C ASP A 107 -5.79 -7.79 -0.41
N LEU A 108 -6.84 -7.42 -1.15
CA LEU A 108 -6.84 -6.27 -2.06
C LEU A 108 -7.64 -5.11 -1.47
N HIS A 109 -6.96 -4.04 -1.13
CA HIS A 109 -7.54 -2.84 -0.55
C HIS A 109 -7.78 -1.78 -1.62
N VAL A 110 -9.02 -1.68 -2.09
CA VAL A 110 -9.40 -0.82 -3.21
C VAL A 110 -9.88 0.52 -2.69
N CYS A 111 -9.28 1.62 -3.14
CA CYS A 111 -9.73 2.94 -2.76
C CYS A 111 -11.13 3.21 -3.36
N THR A 112 -12.13 3.43 -2.51
CA THR A 112 -13.51 3.79 -2.94
C THR A 112 -13.98 5.13 -2.39
N HIS A 113 -13.05 5.96 -1.91
CA HIS A 113 -13.37 7.17 -1.13
C HIS A 113 -13.70 8.37 -2.05
N GLY A 114 -14.92 8.38 -2.59
CA GLY A 114 -15.40 9.39 -3.55
C GLY A 114 -15.45 10.83 -3.05
N THR A 115 -15.64 11.05 -1.74
CA THR A 115 -15.66 12.40 -1.14
C THR A 115 -14.33 13.13 -1.30
N VAL A 116 -13.21 12.40 -1.25
CA VAL A 116 -11.87 12.99 -1.40
C VAL A 116 -11.55 13.27 -2.87
N ASP A 117 -11.89 12.33 -3.75
CA ASP A 117 -11.78 12.52 -5.18
C ASP A 117 -12.77 11.60 -5.91
N ALA A 118 -13.54 12.19 -6.83
CA ALA A 118 -14.60 11.49 -7.54
C ALA A 118 -14.08 10.30 -8.35
N ALA A 119 -12.82 10.33 -8.82
CA ALA A 119 -12.22 9.22 -9.55
C ALA A 119 -12.14 7.94 -8.69
N CYS A 120 -11.87 8.06 -7.38
CA CYS A 120 -11.81 6.91 -6.49
C CYS A 120 -13.18 6.23 -6.34
N GLY A 121 -14.24 7.02 -6.16
CA GLY A 121 -15.60 6.50 -6.11
C GLY A 121 -16.03 5.90 -7.45
N LYS A 122 -15.80 6.61 -8.55
CA LYS A 122 -16.23 6.23 -9.90
C LYS A 122 -15.57 4.95 -10.40
N TYR A 123 -14.24 4.84 -10.28
CA TYR A 123 -13.48 3.72 -10.84
C TYR A 123 -13.21 2.61 -9.82
N GLY A 124 -13.06 2.95 -8.53
CA GLY A 124 -12.75 1.97 -7.49
C GLY A 124 -13.92 1.07 -7.11
N VAL A 125 -15.15 1.60 -7.07
CA VAL A 125 -16.34 0.81 -6.68
C VAL A 125 -16.58 -0.38 -7.64
N PRO A 126 -16.58 -0.21 -8.98
CA PRO A 126 -16.71 -1.36 -9.90
C PRO A 126 -15.62 -2.41 -9.74
N VAL A 127 -14.37 -2.00 -9.50
CA VAL A 127 -13.25 -2.91 -9.28
C VAL A 127 -13.45 -3.73 -8.00
N TYR A 128 -13.82 -3.07 -6.89
CA TYR A 128 -14.13 -3.75 -5.64
C TYR A 128 -15.26 -4.77 -5.82
N GLN A 129 -16.35 -4.40 -6.49
CA GLN A 129 -17.49 -5.28 -6.73
C GLN A 129 -17.08 -6.53 -7.52
N ALA A 130 -16.31 -6.36 -8.59
CA ALA A 130 -15.87 -7.47 -9.43
C ALA A 130 -14.92 -8.43 -8.68
N LEU A 131 -14.04 -7.92 -7.83
CA LEU A 131 -13.20 -8.75 -6.97
C LEU A 131 -14.03 -9.53 -5.95
N HIS A 132 -14.98 -8.86 -5.30
CA HIS A 132 -15.87 -9.48 -4.33
C HIS A 132 -16.74 -10.58 -4.96
N GLN A 133 -17.30 -10.33 -6.14
CA GLN A 133 -18.06 -11.33 -6.92
C GLN A 133 -17.21 -12.52 -7.37
N ALA A 134 -15.90 -12.31 -7.57
CA ALA A 134 -14.95 -13.37 -7.90
C ALA A 134 -14.46 -14.16 -6.67
N GLY A 135 -14.98 -13.87 -5.47
CA GLY A 135 -14.56 -14.52 -4.24
C GLY A 135 -13.16 -14.09 -3.75
N VAL A 136 -12.61 -13.00 -4.29
CA VAL A 136 -11.36 -12.43 -3.81
C VAL A 136 -11.62 -11.65 -2.52
N ARG A 137 -10.70 -11.77 -1.55
CA ARG A 137 -10.73 -10.95 -0.33
C ARG A 137 -10.37 -9.50 -0.64
N ALA A 138 -11.38 -8.76 -1.08
CA ALA A 138 -11.27 -7.36 -1.40
C ALA A 138 -11.94 -6.50 -0.32
N TRP A 139 -11.38 -5.32 -0.11
CA TRP A 139 -11.83 -4.37 0.90
C TRP A 139 -12.08 -3.02 0.26
N ARG A 140 -13.20 -2.39 0.65
CA ARG A 140 -13.38 -0.97 0.42
C ARG A 140 -12.44 -0.23 1.36
N THR A 141 -11.63 0.66 0.82
CA THR A 141 -10.60 1.35 1.58
C THR A 141 -10.70 2.86 1.41
N GLY A 142 -10.40 3.58 2.49
CA GLY A 142 -10.29 5.03 2.51
C GLY A 142 -9.18 5.53 1.59
N HIS A 143 -9.12 6.85 1.38
CA HIS A 143 -8.11 7.43 0.50
C HIS A 143 -6.68 7.30 1.08
N PHE A 144 -5.78 6.71 0.31
CA PHE A 144 -4.35 6.51 0.68
C PHE A 144 -3.37 7.14 -0.32
N GLY A 145 -3.85 8.10 -1.13
CA GLY A 145 -3.05 8.76 -2.15
C GLY A 145 -3.08 8.05 -3.50
N GLY A 146 -2.89 8.83 -4.57
CA GLY A 146 -2.88 8.31 -5.94
C GLY A 146 -4.26 8.21 -6.57
N HIS A 147 -5.20 9.11 -6.27
CA HIS A 147 -6.50 9.18 -6.97
C HIS A 147 -6.35 9.39 -8.48
N ARG A 148 -5.27 10.03 -8.94
CA ARG A 148 -4.90 10.10 -10.38
C ARG A 148 -4.65 8.73 -11.02
N PHE A 149 -4.39 7.72 -10.19
CA PHE A 149 -4.21 6.33 -10.58
C PHE A 149 -5.47 5.49 -10.36
N ALA A 150 -6.63 6.11 -10.08
CA ALA A 150 -7.86 5.37 -9.87
C ALA A 150 -8.24 4.54 -11.11
N ALA A 151 -8.72 3.31 -10.98
CA ALA A 151 -8.85 2.57 -9.72
C ALA A 151 -7.48 2.13 -9.17
N THR A 152 -7.18 2.50 -7.92
CA THR A 152 -5.93 2.15 -7.24
C THR A 152 -6.21 1.21 -6.08
N ALA A 153 -5.37 0.20 -5.93
CA ALA A 153 -5.44 -0.77 -4.85
C ALA A 153 -4.05 -0.99 -4.24
N VAL A 154 -4.01 -1.35 -2.96
CA VAL A 154 -2.81 -1.92 -2.34
C VAL A 154 -3.08 -3.38 -1.99
N GLU A 155 -2.13 -4.24 -2.31
CA GLU A 155 -2.19 -5.66 -2.04
C GLU A 155 -1.28 -5.99 -0.87
N PHE A 156 -1.81 -6.69 0.13
CA PHE A 156 -1.03 -7.24 1.23
C PHE A 156 -1.18 -8.76 1.25
N PRO A 157 -0.15 -9.54 1.66
CA PRO A 157 1.12 -9.10 2.25
C PRO A 157 2.20 -8.61 1.28
N SER A 158 2.02 -8.72 -0.04
CA SER A 158 3.08 -8.41 -1.01
C SER A 158 3.55 -6.95 -0.98
N GLY A 159 2.69 -6.02 -0.56
CA GLY A 159 2.96 -4.59 -0.54
C GLY A 159 2.93 -3.94 -1.92
N LEU A 160 2.36 -4.60 -2.93
CA LEU A 160 2.25 -4.04 -4.28
C LEU A 160 1.15 -2.99 -4.33
N LEU A 161 1.45 -1.86 -4.98
CA LEU A 161 0.47 -0.82 -5.29
C LEU A 161 0.08 -0.88 -6.76
N TRP A 162 -1.22 -0.90 -7.04
CA TRP A 162 -1.81 -1.00 -8.36
C TRP A 162 -2.47 0.31 -8.80
N ALA A 163 -2.51 0.55 -10.11
CA ALA A 163 -3.03 1.73 -10.79
C ALA A 163 -3.92 1.35 -11.97
N HIS A 164 -4.90 2.20 -12.26
CA HIS A 164 -5.76 2.12 -13.45
C HIS A 164 -6.36 0.73 -13.65
N LEU A 165 -6.74 0.07 -12.56
CA LEU A 165 -7.33 -1.27 -12.63
C LEU A 165 -8.71 -1.19 -13.31
N THR A 166 -8.94 -2.10 -14.26
CA THR A 166 -10.30 -2.45 -14.69
C THR A 166 -10.80 -3.64 -13.87
N PRO A 167 -12.12 -3.90 -13.82
CA PRO A 167 -12.67 -5.10 -13.20
C PRO A 167 -11.99 -6.41 -13.65
N GLU A 168 -11.75 -6.57 -14.95
CA GLU A 168 -11.13 -7.77 -15.54
C GLU A 168 -9.66 -7.89 -15.16
N LEU A 169 -8.94 -6.76 -15.20
CA LEU A 169 -7.53 -6.73 -14.84
C LEU A 169 -7.34 -7.02 -13.35
N ALA A 170 -8.18 -6.45 -12.50
CA ALA A 170 -8.12 -6.66 -11.06
C ALA A 170 -8.28 -8.14 -10.69
N ARG A 171 -9.23 -8.85 -11.32
CA ARG A 171 -9.37 -10.31 -11.12
C ARG A 171 -8.13 -11.06 -11.57
N GLY A 172 -7.62 -10.78 -12.78
CA GLY A 172 -6.43 -11.45 -13.29
C GLY A 172 -5.19 -11.20 -12.43
N VAL A 173 -5.03 -10.00 -11.89
CA VAL A 173 -3.97 -9.68 -10.92
C VAL A 173 -4.18 -10.42 -9.60
N ALA A 174 -5.41 -10.46 -9.08
CA ALA A 174 -5.72 -11.11 -7.81
C ALA A 174 -5.46 -12.63 -7.82
N HIS A 175 -5.80 -13.30 -8.92
CA HIS A 175 -5.59 -14.73 -9.11
C HIS A 175 -4.20 -15.07 -9.66
N ARG A 176 -3.44 -14.05 -10.11
CA ARG A 176 -2.12 -14.18 -10.72
C ARG A 176 -2.16 -14.97 -12.03
N ASP A 177 -3.29 -14.88 -12.73
CA ASP A 177 -3.57 -15.54 -14.01
C ASP A 177 -2.84 -14.90 -15.21
N ARG A 178 -2.11 -13.81 -14.96
CA ARG A 178 -1.35 -13.06 -15.96
C ARG A 178 0.10 -13.00 -15.52
N HIS A 179 1.02 -13.06 -16.48
CA HIS A 179 2.42 -12.80 -16.18
C HIS A 179 2.61 -11.33 -15.74
N PRO A 180 3.51 -11.01 -14.80
CA PRO A 180 3.72 -9.62 -14.35
C PRO A 180 3.99 -8.63 -15.49
N ALA A 181 4.64 -9.09 -16.56
CA ALA A 181 4.91 -8.29 -17.76
C ALA A 181 3.64 -7.73 -18.42
N GLU A 182 2.54 -8.49 -18.41
CA GLU A 182 1.26 -8.08 -19.01
C GLU A 182 0.57 -6.97 -18.22
N VAL A 183 0.88 -6.84 -16.92
CA VAL A 183 0.26 -5.88 -16.02
C VAL A 183 1.23 -4.78 -15.56
N ARG A 184 2.42 -4.74 -16.17
CA ARG A 184 3.52 -3.83 -15.82
C ARG A 184 3.10 -2.36 -15.75
N GLY A 185 2.31 -1.90 -16.73
CA GLY A 185 1.83 -0.52 -16.80
C GLY A 185 0.89 -0.11 -15.67
N HIS A 186 0.34 -1.10 -14.95
CA HIS A 186 -0.59 -0.92 -13.84
C HIS A 186 0.08 -1.07 -12.48
N LEU A 187 1.36 -1.45 -12.43
CA LEU A 187 2.10 -1.58 -11.18
C LEU A 187 2.77 -0.25 -10.83
N ARG A 188 2.33 0.37 -9.73
CA ARG A 188 2.96 1.58 -9.16
C ARG A 188 4.31 1.24 -8.54
N GLY A 189 4.42 0.07 -7.90
CA GLY A 189 5.64 -0.43 -7.28
C GLY A 189 5.39 -1.15 -5.96
N PHE A 190 6.48 -1.53 -5.28
CA PHE A 190 6.46 -2.18 -3.97
C PHE A 190 6.69 -1.16 -2.85
N ALA A 191 5.74 -1.05 -1.92
CA ALA A 191 5.74 -0.07 -0.83
C ALA A 191 6.96 -0.16 0.11
N GLY A 192 7.62 -1.32 0.16
CA GLY A 192 8.77 -1.57 1.03
C GLY A 192 10.09 -0.98 0.52
N LEU A 193 10.12 -0.35 -0.65
CA LEU A 193 11.34 0.20 -1.25
C LEU A 193 11.24 1.72 -1.51
N PRO A 194 12.38 2.44 -1.47
CA PRO A 194 12.44 3.83 -1.92
C PRO A 194 11.93 4.01 -3.36
N PRO A 195 11.37 5.18 -3.73
CA PRO A 195 10.73 5.38 -5.04
C PRO A 195 11.57 4.97 -6.25
N LEU A 196 12.85 5.35 -6.32
CA LEU A 196 13.72 4.96 -7.45
C LEU A 196 14.00 3.46 -7.46
N ALA A 197 14.13 2.83 -6.29
CA ALA A 197 14.37 1.39 -6.20
C ALA A 197 13.16 0.55 -6.65
N GLN A 198 11.94 1.09 -6.58
CA GLN A 198 10.75 0.42 -7.10
C GLN A 198 10.80 0.23 -8.62
N VAL A 199 11.53 1.09 -9.34
CA VAL A 199 11.74 0.95 -10.79
C VAL A 199 12.56 -0.31 -11.08
N LEU A 200 13.65 -0.51 -10.35
CA LEU A 200 14.52 -1.69 -10.47
C LEU A 200 13.82 -2.96 -9.98
N ASP A 201 13.11 -2.90 -8.85
CA ASP A 201 12.33 -4.03 -8.32
C ASP A 201 11.27 -4.52 -9.30
N ARG A 202 10.63 -3.59 -10.02
CA ARG A 202 9.66 -3.94 -11.07
C ARG A 202 10.31 -4.75 -12.19
N GLU A 203 11.52 -4.39 -12.63
CA GLU A 203 12.22 -5.16 -13.65
C GLU A 203 12.54 -6.59 -13.18
N LEU A 204 12.94 -6.74 -11.91
CA LEU A 204 13.17 -8.06 -11.32
C LEU A 204 11.88 -8.89 -11.27
N LEU A 205 10.76 -8.26 -10.89
CA LEU A 205 9.44 -8.90 -10.94
C LEU A 205 9.07 -9.33 -12.37
N MET A 206 9.38 -8.53 -13.39
CA MET A 206 9.10 -8.91 -14.78
C MET A 206 9.95 -10.10 -15.23
N ARG A 207 11.21 -10.17 -14.77
CA ARG A 207 12.14 -11.22 -15.17
C ARG A 207 11.88 -12.55 -14.47
N HIS A 208 11.55 -12.49 -13.19
CA HIS A 208 11.44 -13.67 -12.33
C HIS A 208 9.99 -14.10 -12.07
N GLY A 209 9.01 -13.35 -12.58
CA GLY A 209 7.60 -13.66 -12.38
C GLY A 209 7.14 -13.45 -10.93
N TRP A 210 5.95 -13.94 -10.60
CA TRP A 210 5.34 -13.76 -9.29
C TRP A 210 6.15 -14.36 -8.13
N ASP A 211 6.99 -15.35 -8.40
CA ASP A 211 7.86 -15.97 -7.39
C ASP A 211 8.88 -14.97 -6.81
N TRP A 212 9.19 -13.89 -7.52
CA TRP A 212 10.00 -12.78 -7.01
C TRP A 212 9.39 -12.15 -5.75
N LEU A 213 8.07 -12.21 -5.58
CA LEU A 213 7.42 -11.65 -4.40
C LEU A 213 7.87 -12.34 -3.11
N ASN A 214 8.38 -13.58 -3.18
CA ASN A 214 8.93 -14.27 -2.02
C ASN A 214 10.34 -13.79 -1.63
N ALA A 215 10.98 -12.92 -2.42
CA ALA A 215 12.28 -12.36 -2.12
C ALA A 215 12.19 -11.33 -0.98
N GLU A 216 12.94 -11.55 0.10
CA GLU A 216 13.24 -10.49 1.04
C GLU A 216 14.18 -9.51 0.36
N ARG A 217 13.82 -8.22 0.32
CA ARG A 217 14.57 -7.23 -0.45
C ARG A 217 14.58 -5.85 0.19
N THR A 218 15.74 -5.20 0.09
CA THR A 218 15.99 -3.83 0.54
C THR A 218 16.77 -3.08 -0.52
N ALA A 219 16.82 -1.75 -0.45
CA ALA A 219 17.61 -0.97 -1.38
C ALA A 219 18.14 0.31 -0.75
N THR A 220 19.31 0.72 -1.22
CA THR A 220 19.89 2.05 -1.00
C THR A 220 19.86 2.84 -2.30
N VAL A 221 19.72 4.15 -2.19
CA VAL A 221 19.65 5.07 -3.32
C VAL A 221 20.60 6.23 -3.07
N SER A 222 21.50 6.50 -4.02
CA SER A 222 22.45 7.63 -3.98
C SER A 222 22.39 8.37 -5.32
N GLY A 223 21.70 9.51 -5.36
CA GLY A 223 21.36 10.16 -6.62
C GLY A 223 20.56 9.22 -7.53
N PRO A 224 20.97 8.98 -8.79
CA PRO A 224 20.32 8.02 -9.67
C PRO A 224 20.79 6.57 -9.44
N GLU A 225 21.82 6.33 -8.63
CA GLU A 225 22.35 4.98 -8.42
C GLU A 225 21.49 4.22 -7.41
N VAL A 226 21.04 3.03 -7.80
CA VAL A 226 20.23 2.13 -6.98
C VAL A 226 21.01 0.84 -6.76
N THR A 227 21.13 0.44 -5.49
CA THR A 227 21.62 -0.89 -5.12
C THR A 227 20.50 -1.62 -4.39
N LEU A 228 19.99 -2.71 -4.98
CA LEU A 228 18.96 -3.57 -4.40
C LEU A 228 19.62 -4.87 -3.94
N THR A 229 19.49 -5.20 -2.66
CA THR A 229 19.95 -6.47 -2.09
C THR A 229 18.75 -7.35 -1.79
N TYR A 230 18.92 -8.65 -1.98
CA TYR A 230 17.84 -9.62 -1.75
C TYR A 230 18.34 -10.95 -1.20
N VAL A 231 17.43 -11.64 -0.51
CA VAL A 231 17.50 -13.07 -0.20
C VAL A 231 16.32 -13.74 -0.89
N TRP A 232 16.60 -14.66 -1.81
CA TRP A 232 15.58 -15.37 -2.56
C TRP A 232 16.01 -16.82 -2.77
N GLN A 233 15.13 -17.77 -2.47
CA GLN A 233 15.40 -19.20 -2.57
C GLN A 233 16.69 -19.62 -1.82
N GLY A 234 16.94 -19.03 -0.66
CA GLY A 234 18.12 -19.29 0.17
C GLY A 234 19.43 -18.66 -0.35
N ARG A 235 19.39 -17.90 -1.45
CA ARG A 235 20.55 -17.25 -2.05
C ARG A 235 20.52 -15.76 -1.79
N ARG A 236 21.68 -15.20 -1.42
CA ARG A 236 21.88 -13.76 -1.34
C ARG A 236 22.31 -13.23 -2.69
N GLY A 237 21.77 -12.08 -3.07
CA GLY A 237 22.12 -11.41 -4.31
C GLY A 237 22.05 -9.91 -4.17
N GLU A 238 22.68 -9.25 -5.13
CA GLU A 238 22.71 -7.79 -5.24
C GLU A 238 22.51 -7.40 -6.71
N VAL A 239 21.73 -6.36 -6.95
CA VAL A 239 21.54 -5.77 -8.27
C VAL A 239 21.83 -4.30 -8.17
N ARG A 240 22.72 -3.82 -9.04
CA ARG A 240 23.02 -2.39 -9.19
C ARG A 240 22.54 -1.91 -10.53
N ALA A 241 21.91 -0.75 -10.54
CA ALA A 241 21.53 -0.08 -11.77
C ALA A 241 21.39 1.42 -11.54
N ARG A 242 21.50 2.17 -12.63
CA ARG A 242 21.22 3.60 -12.64
C ARG A 242 19.77 3.81 -13.06
N VAL A 243 19.03 4.61 -12.31
CA VAL A 243 17.63 4.96 -12.56
C VAL A 243 17.54 6.44 -12.88
N GLU A 244 17.18 6.75 -14.12
CA GLU A 244 17.14 8.11 -14.65
C GLU A 244 15.71 8.55 -15.00
N ALA A 245 15.53 9.87 -15.09
CA ALA A 245 14.31 10.44 -15.63
C ALA A 245 14.27 10.18 -17.15
N ALA A 246 13.23 9.49 -17.61
CA ALA A 246 13.02 9.11 -19.00
C ALA A 246 12.13 10.09 -19.79
N GLY A 247 11.61 11.12 -19.11
CA GLY A 247 10.65 12.05 -19.66
C GLY A 247 9.71 12.59 -18.58
N ARG A 248 8.76 13.42 -18.99
CA ARG A 248 7.80 14.05 -18.09
C ARG A 248 6.41 14.03 -18.70
N LEU A 249 5.39 13.91 -17.87
CA LEU A 249 3.99 13.91 -18.27
C LEU A 249 3.26 15.03 -17.54
N ALA A 250 2.50 15.83 -18.28
CA ALA A 250 1.59 16.81 -17.73
C ALA A 250 0.22 16.16 -17.50
N VAL A 251 -0.11 15.86 -16.24
CA VAL A 251 -1.35 15.18 -15.85
C VAL A 251 -2.21 16.05 -14.95
N PRO A 252 -3.55 15.99 -15.02
CA PRO A 252 -4.40 16.70 -14.07
C PRO A 252 -4.08 16.33 -12.62
N GLY A 253 -4.09 17.31 -11.71
CA GLY A 253 -3.77 17.10 -10.30
C GLY A 253 -4.83 16.32 -9.52
N SER A 254 -6.10 16.55 -9.80
CA SER A 254 -7.24 15.81 -9.23
C SER A 254 -8.47 15.91 -10.14
N SER A 255 -9.53 15.16 -9.84
CA SER A 255 -10.81 15.25 -10.56
C SER A 255 -11.48 16.63 -10.47
N HIS A 256 -11.08 17.43 -9.48
CA HIS A 256 -11.65 18.74 -9.18
C HIS A 256 -10.62 19.89 -9.30
N LYS A 257 -9.37 19.60 -9.71
CA LYS A 257 -8.33 20.60 -9.96
C LYS A 257 -7.79 20.43 -11.37
N ALA A 258 -8.12 21.39 -12.24
CA ALA A 258 -7.70 21.39 -13.63
C ALA A 258 -6.19 21.66 -13.83
N GLU A 259 -5.51 22.13 -12.79
CA GLU A 259 -4.06 22.37 -12.83
C GLU A 259 -3.31 21.09 -13.20
N ARG A 260 -2.39 21.22 -14.16
CA ARG A 260 -1.55 20.12 -14.62
C ARG A 260 -0.32 20.04 -13.75
N LEU A 261 -0.12 18.87 -13.17
CA LEU A 261 1.11 18.48 -12.49
C LEU A 261 2.08 17.91 -13.51
N ASP A 262 3.32 18.37 -13.45
CA ASP A 262 4.40 17.88 -14.27
C ASP A 262 5.14 16.75 -13.55
N VAL A 263 4.97 15.52 -14.04
CA VAL A 263 5.38 14.29 -13.35
C VAL A 263 6.48 13.58 -14.13
N ALA A 264 7.67 13.52 -13.53
CA ALA A 264 8.80 12.75 -14.06
C ALA A 264 8.47 11.25 -14.16
N GLN A 265 8.87 10.66 -15.28
CA GLN A 265 8.85 9.22 -15.53
C GLN A 265 10.27 8.67 -15.36
N TYR A 266 10.40 7.44 -14.87
CA TYR A 266 11.70 6.85 -14.57
C TYR A 266 11.90 5.50 -15.23
N ARG A 267 13.13 5.21 -15.64
CA ARG A 267 13.55 3.93 -16.20
C ARG A 267 14.91 3.51 -15.67
N VAL A 268 15.20 2.21 -15.73
CA VAL A 268 16.56 1.70 -15.59
C VAL A 268 17.34 2.06 -16.85
N GLU A 269 18.53 2.64 -16.70
CA GLU A 269 19.42 2.98 -17.80
C GLU A 269 19.97 1.71 -18.46
N PRO A 270 19.81 1.54 -19.79
CA PRO A 270 20.28 0.36 -20.51
C PRO A 270 21.77 0.08 -20.26
N GLY A 271 22.14 -1.18 -20.04
CA GLY A 271 23.54 -1.60 -19.85
C GLY A 271 24.16 -1.29 -18.48
N THR A 272 23.45 -0.56 -17.59
CA THR A 272 23.92 -0.29 -16.22
C THR A 272 23.58 -1.41 -15.24
N TRP A 273 22.68 -2.31 -15.63
CA TRP A 273 22.26 -3.46 -14.83
C TRP A 273 23.43 -4.42 -14.60
N ARG A 274 23.77 -4.63 -13.33
CA ARG A 274 24.76 -5.63 -12.92
C ARG A 274 24.20 -6.45 -11.77
N GLU A 275 24.12 -7.76 -11.98
CA GLU A 275 23.90 -8.70 -10.88
C GLU A 275 25.24 -9.06 -10.28
N GLY A 276 25.39 -8.80 -8.99
CA GLY A 276 26.54 -9.27 -8.23
C GLY A 276 26.60 -10.80 -8.21
N PRO A 277 27.78 -11.39 -7.98
CA PRO A 277 27.88 -12.82 -7.72
C PRO A 277 26.96 -13.18 -6.55
N ALA A 278 26.29 -14.34 -6.64
CA ALA A 278 25.54 -14.86 -5.50
C ALA A 278 26.50 -14.98 -4.31
N LEU A 279 26.19 -14.26 -3.22
CA LEU A 279 26.98 -14.28 -1.98
C LEU A 279 26.73 -15.57 -1.20
#